data_AF-A0A2E1JKC1-F1
#
_entry.id   AF-A0A2E1JKC1-F1
#
_cell.length_a   1.000
_cell.length_b   1.000
_cell.length_c   1.000
_cell.angle_alpha   90.00
_cell.angle_beta   90.00
_cell.angle_gamma   90.00
#
_symmetry.space_group_name_H-M   'P 1'
#
loop_
_entity.id
_entity.type
_entity.pdbx_description
1 polymer ?
#
loop_
_entity_poly.entity_id
_entity_poly.type
_entity_poly.pdbx_seq_one_letter_code
_entity_poly.pdbx_strand_id
1 'polypeptide(L)'
;MSKPSKQKIIKSLLESSFNIHLLEITNESYMHNVPKDSETHFKVILVSNDFTNLALVKRHKAVYDTLKNIMNQIHALSLHIFDIEEYKLNQDVQDSPQCVN
;
A
#
# COMPACT_ATOMS: atom_id res chain seq x y z
N MET A 1 -13.15 0.71 23.46
CA MET A 1 -12.15 1.40 22.61
C MET A 1 -11.78 0.47 21.47
N SER A 2 -12.28 0.70 20.27
CA SER A 2 -12.04 -0.18 19.11
C SER A 2 -10.58 -0.09 18.69
N LYS A 3 -9.89 -1.23 18.58
CA LYS A 3 -8.52 -1.27 18.02
C LYS A 3 -8.53 -0.60 16.65
N PRO A 4 -7.61 0.33 16.35
CA PRO A 4 -7.49 0.87 15.00
C PRO A 4 -7.12 -0.27 14.04
N SER A 5 -7.84 -0.40 12.93
CA SER A 5 -7.54 -1.39 11.89
C SER A 5 -6.11 -1.20 11.37
N LYS A 6 -5.40 -2.31 11.09
CA LYS A 6 -3.99 -2.27 10.66
C LYS A 6 -3.80 -1.38 9.42
N GLN A 7 -4.76 -1.42 8.50
CA GLN A 7 -4.83 -0.54 7.33
C GLN A 7 -4.69 0.95 7.69
N LYS A 8 -5.37 1.41 8.74
CA LYS A 8 -5.33 2.83 9.15
C LYS A 8 -3.96 3.23 9.69
N ILE A 9 -3.28 2.29 10.38
CA ILE A 9 -1.92 2.51 10.87
C ILE A 9 -0.94 2.60 9.70
N ILE A 10 -1.01 1.66 8.75
CA ILE A 10 -0.20 1.66 7.52
C ILE A 10 -0.38 2.99 6.79
N LYS A 11 -1.65 3.41 6.60
CA LYS A 11 -1.99 4.68 5.95
C LYS A 11 -1.28 5.86 6.61
N SER A 12 -1.48 6.02 7.92
CA SER A 12 -0.94 7.16 8.66
C SER A 12 0.59 7.21 8.68
N LEU A 13 1.27 6.05 8.76
CA LEU A 13 2.73 5.98 8.74
C LEU A 13 3.30 6.42 7.40
N LEU A 14 2.67 5.99 6.30
CA LEU A 14 3.10 6.34 4.95
C LEU A 14 2.84 7.82 4.65
N GLU A 15 1.63 8.32 4.95
CA GLU A 15 1.28 9.73 4.77
C GLU A 15 2.17 10.68 5.57
N SER A 16 2.69 10.24 6.72
CA SER A 16 3.63 11.03 7.53
C SER A 16 5.08 10.93 7.07
N SER A 17 5.44 9.92 6.26
CA SER A 17 6.84 9.66 5.88
C SER A 17 7.17 10.11 4.45
N PHE A 18 6.18 10.13 3.56
CA PHE A 18 6.35 10.41 2.13
C PHE A 18 5.35 11.46 1.65
N ASN A 19 5.68 12.16 0.57
CA ASN A 19 4.74 13.06 -0.09
C ASN A 19 3.87 12.25 -1.08
N ILE A 20 2.81 11.65 -0.55
CA ILE A 20 1.99 10.72 -1.31
C ILE A 20 0.99 11.46 -2.20
N HIS A 21 1.01 11.13 -3.48
CA HIS A 21 0.03 11.61 -4.44
C HIS A 21 -1.21 10.72 -4.48
N LEU A 22 -1.01 9.40 -4.43
CA LEU A 22 -2.08 8.41 -4.36
C LEU A 22 -1.69 7.29 -3.39
N LEU A 23 -2.61 6.94 -2.49
CA LEU A 23 -2.45 5.84 -1.56
C LEU A 23 -3.71 4.99 -1.55
N GLU A 24 -3.57 3.75 -2.01
CA GLU A 24 -4.61 2.74 -1.89
C GLU A 24 -4.11 1.57 -1.06
N ILE A 25 -4.94 1.14 -0.12
CA ILE A 25 -4.62 0.00 0.76
C ILE A 25 -5.82 -0.94 0.73
N THR A 26 -5.59 -2.15 0.24
CA THR A 26 -6.61 -3.18 0.08
C THR A 26 -6.27 -4.37 0.96
N ASN A 27 -7.23 -4.82 1.76
CA ASN A 27 -7.09 -6.05 2.53
C ASN A 27 -7.50 -7.25 1.66
N GLU A 28 -6.52 -8.01 1.18
CA GLU A 28 -6.73 -9.19 0.32
C GLU A 28 -6.83 -10.50 1.13
N SER A 29 -6.85 -10.40 2.46
CA SER A 29 -6.89 -11.59 3.32
C SER A 29 -8.15 -12.45 3.14
N TYR A 30 -9.21 -11.89 2.57
CA TYR A 30 -10.47 -12.60 2.31
C TYR A 30 -10.39 -13.59 1.14
N MET A 31 -9.35 -13.53 0.30
CA MET A 31 -9.21 -14.39 -0.89
C MET A 31 -8.53 -15.74 -0.64
N HIS A 32 -8.00 -15.97 0.57
CA HIS A 32 -7.49 -17.27 0.97
C HIS A 32 -8.42 -17.87 2.02
N ASN A 33 -8.51 -19.20 2.07
CA ASN A 33 -9.39 -19.99 2.94
C ASN A 33 -9.01 -19.90 4.43
N VAL A 34 -8.70 -18.69 4.91
CA VAL A 34 -8.32 -18.33 6.27
C VAL A 34 -9.54 -17.78 7.01
N PRO A 35 -9.61 -17.93 8.34
CA PRO A 35 -10.75 -17.42 9.11
C PRO A 35 -10.94 -15.92 8.87
N LYS A 36 -12.21 -15.52 8.77
CA LYS A 36 -12.78 -14.22 8.33
C LYS A 36 -12.20 -12.94 8.98
N ASP A 37 -11.30 -13.09 9.95
CA ASP A 37 -10.68 -12.04 10.76
C ASP A 37 -9.14 -11.96 10.59
N SER A 38 -8.57 -12.75 9.67
CA SER A 38 -7.11 -12.79 9.50
C SER A 38 -6.62 -11.60 8.69
N GLU A 39 -6.54 -10.40 9.26
CA GLU A 39 -5.87 -9.22 8.68
C GLU A 39 -4.36 -9.48 8.46
N THR A 40 -4.02 -10.30 7.47
CA THR A 40 -2.71 -10.91 7.29
C THR A 40 -2.06 -10.55 5.96
N HIS A 41 -2.87 -10.35 4.91
CA HIS A 41 -2.45 -9.99 3.57
C HIS A 41 -2.98 -8.61 3.21
N PHE A 42 -2.06 -7.69 2.94
CA PHE A 42 -2.39 -6.33 2.52
C PHE A 42 -1.70 -6.02 1.20
N LYS A 43 -2.42 -5.34 0.32
CA LYS A 43 -1.87 -4.72 -0.88
C LYS A 43 -1.86 -3.21 -0.69
N VAL A 44 -0.72 -2.59 -0.96
CA VAL A 44 -0.53 -1.15 -0.90
C VAL A 44 -0.08 -0.68 -2.27
N ILE A 45 -0.85 0.22 -2.86
CA ILE A 45 -0.47 0.98 -4.05
C ILE A 45 -0.11 2.38 -3.57
N LEU A 46 1.13 2.79 -3.83
CA LEU A 46 1.65 4.07 -3.40
C LEU A 46 2.28 4.78 -4.59
N VAL A 47 1.80 6.00 -4.86
CA VAL A 47 2.33 6.87 -5.90
C VAL A 47 2.91 8.11 -5.24
N SER A 48 4.19 8.38 -5.46
CA SER A 48 4.85 9.58 -4.92
C SER A 48 6.07 9.97 -5.74
N ASN A 49 6.34 11.28 -5.77
CA ASN A 49 7.55 11.83 -6.40
C ASN A 49 8.84 11.48 -5.64
N ASP A 50 8.75 11.05 -4.38
CA ASP A 50 9.92 10.58 -3.61
C ASP A 50 10.56 9.34 -4.24
N PHE A 51 9.84 8.64 -5.12
CA PHE A 51 10.30 7.42 -5.80
C PHE A 51 10.78 7.64 -7.25
N THR A 52 10.71 8.88 -7.75
CA THR A 52 11.23 9.24 -9.07
C THR A 52 12.73 8.95 -9.13
N ASN A 53 13.19 8.28 -10.20
CA ASN A 53 14.58 7.82 -10.37
C ASN A 53 15.11 6.83 -9.30
N LEU A 54 14.26 6.27 -8.43
CA LEU A 54 14.66 5.20 -7.52
C LEU A 54 14.41 3.82 -8.13
N ALA A 55 15.37 2.91 -7.98
CA ALA A 55 15.17 1.51 -8.34
C ALA A 55 14.12 0.85 -7.44
N LEU A 56 13.36 -0.11 -7.97
CA LEU A 56 12.30 -0.84 -7.27
C LEU A 56 12.70 -1.32 -5.86
N VAL A 57 13.88 -1.92 -5.73
CA VAL A 57 14.39 -2.41 -4.44
C VAL A 57 14.55 -1.29 -3.41
N LYS A 58 15.01 -0.10 -3.84
CA LYS A 58 15.15 1.07 -2.96
C LYS A 58 13.78 1.61 -2.53
N ARG A 59 12.82 1.65 -3.47
CA ARG A 59 11.44 2.05 -3.18
C ARG A 59 10.82 1.14 -2.13
N HIS A 60 10.90 -0.18 -2.35
CA HIS A 60 10.40 -1.18 -1.39
C HIS A 60 11.09 -1.03 -0.05
N LYS A 61 12.42 -0.92 -0.02
CA LYS A 61 13.18 -0.74 1.23
C LYS A 61 12.71 0.47 2.03
N ALA A 62 12.51 1.62 1.37
CA ALA A 62 12.04 2.83 2.04
C ALA A 62 10.67 2.63 2.72
N VAL A 63 9.72 2.05 1.98
CA VAL A 63 8.39 1.74 2.52
C VAL A 63 8.44 0.67 3.62
N TYR A 64 9.26 -0.37 3.45
CA TYR A 64 9.47 -1.40 4.47
C TYR A 64 10.08 -0.83 5.75
N ASP A 65 11.05 0.08 5.63
CA ASP A 65 11.67 0.74 6.79
C ASP A 65 10.63 1.56 7.58
N THR A 66 9.73 2.28 6.89
CA THR A 66 8.59 2.99 7.52
C THR A 66 7.60 2.04 8.20
N LEU A 67 7.29 0.90 7.57
CA LEU A 67 6.30 -0.06 8.05
C LEU A 67 6.87 -1.14 8.97
N LYS A 68 8.18 -1.13 9.26
CA LYS A 68 8.88 -2.16 10.03
C LYS A 68 8.21 -2.49 11.36
N ASN A 69 7.63 -1.50 12.03
CA ASN A 69 6.95 -1.68 13.32
C ASN A 69 5.64 -2.48 13.21
N ILE A 70 4.94 -2.40 12.06
CA ILE A 70 3.70 -3.13 11.81
C ILE A 70 3.93 -4.43 11.03
N MET A 71 5.09 -4.59 10.37
CA MET A 71 5.48 -5.82 9.68
C MET A 71 5.40 -7.06 10.57
N ASN A 72 5.73 -6.95 11.87
CA ASN A 72 5.61 -8.07 12.82
C ASN A 72 4.15 -8.48 13.11
N GLN A 73 3.17 -7.69 12.67
CA GLN A 73 1.75 -7.91 12.92
C GLN A 73 0.97 -8.32 11.66
N ILE A 74 1.61 -8.33 10.49
CA ILE A 74 1.04 -8.76 9.21
C ILE A 74 1.88 -9.92 8.66
N HIS A 75 1.26 -10.78 7.85
CA HIS A 75 1.94 -11.98 7.34
C HIS A 75 2.58 -11.73 5.98
N ALA A 76 1.89 -10.99 5.11
CA ALA A 76 2.36 -10.61 3.80
C ALA A 76 1.89 -9.20 3.43
N LEU A 77 2.77 -8.48 2.71
CA LEU A 77 2.53 -7.13 2.22
C LEU A 77 2.95 -7.03 0.77
N SER A 78 1.99 -6.84 -0.12
CA SER A 78 2.21 -6.57 -1.54
C SER A 78 2.36 -5.07 -1.73
N LEU A 79 3.56 -4.63 -2.11
CA LEU A 79 3.86 -3.21 -2.36
C LEU A 79 3.93 -2.96 -3.86
N HIS A 80 3.13 -2.01 -4.34
CA HIS A 80 3.19 -1.48 -5.69
C HIS A 80 3.53 0.01 -5.60
N ILE A 81 4.79 0.35 -5.90
CA ILE A 81 5.31 1.71 -5.69
C ILE A 81 5.69 2.30 -7.04
N PHE A 82 5.01 3.37 -7.41
CA PHE A 82 5.18 4.07 -8.67
C PHE A 82 5.56 5.52 -8.42
N ASP A 83 6.29 6.12 -9.36
CA ASP A 83 6.32 7.57 -9.45
C ASP A 83 5.11 8.10 -10.22
N ILE A 84 4.90 9.42 -10.18
CA ILE A 84 3.73 10.05 -10.83
C ILE A 84 3.76 9.86 -12.35
N GLU A 85 4.95 9.89 -12.98
CA GLU A 85 5.07 9.72 -14.43
C GLU A 85 4.77 8.27 -14.82
N GLU A 86 5.35 7.29 -14.12
CA GLU A 86 5.05 5.87 -14.29
C GLU A 86 3.56 5.57 -14.09
N TYR A 87 2.94 6.16 -13.07
CA TYR A 87 1.51 5.97 -12.80
C TYR A 87 0.61 6.62 -13.87
N LYS A 88 1.04 7.75 -14.45
CA LYS A 88 0.33 8.37 -15.58
C LYS A 88 0.48 7.59 -16.88
N LEU A 89 1.64 6.98 -17.10
CA LEU A 89 1.93 6.14 -18.25
C LEU A 89 1.17 4.80 -18.18
N ASN A 90 0.99 4.25 -16.98
CA ASN A 90 0.22 3.03 -16.75
C ASN A 90 -1.28 3.32 -16.55
N GLN A 91 -1.98 3.64 -17.64
CA GLN A 91 -3.44 3.82 -17.64
C GLN A 91 -4.21 2.58 -17.14
N ASP A 92 -3.65 1.38 -17.29
CA ASP A 92 -4.22 0.11 -16.79
C ASP A 92 -4.40 0.05 -15.26
N VAL A 93 -3.61 0.83 -14.50
CA VAL A 93 -3.76 0.93 -13.03
C VAL A 93 -4.78 2.02 -12.65
N GLN A 94 -5.04 2.98 -13.54
CA GLN A 94 -6.07 4.01 -13.34
C GLN A 94 -7.48 3.46 -13.58
N ASP A 95 -7.63 2.39 -14.36
CA ASP A 95 -8.87 1.64 -14.55
C ASP A 95 -9.18 0.73 -13.35
N SER A 96 -9.19 1.31 -12.14
CA SER A 96 -10.11 0.84 -11.12
C SER A 96 -11.48 1.36 -11.58
N PRO A 97 -12.40 0.47 -12.00
CA PRO A 97 -13.54 0.87 -12.81
C PRO A 97 -14.34 1.93 -12.05
N GLN A 98 -14.68 3.01 -12.77
CA GLN A 98 -15.78 3.89 -12.41
C GLN A 98 -16.87 3.06 -11.74
N CYS A 99 -17.15 3.35 -10.47
CA CYS A 99 -18.43 2.98 -9.89
C CYS A 99 -19.49 3.64 -10.77
N VAL A 100 -20.04 2.86 -11.70
CA VAL A 100 -21.27 3.19 -12.38
C VAL A 100 -22.37 3.12 -11.32
N ASN A 101 -23.02 4.24 -11.08
CA ASN A 101 -24.38 4.26 -10.56
C ASN A 101 -25.15 5.39 -11.22
#